data_AF-A0A914ISV7-F1
#
_entry.id   AF-A0A914ISV7-F1
#
_cell.length_a   1.000
_cell.length_b   1.000
_cell.length_c   1.000
_cell.angle_alpha   90.00
_cell.angle_beta   90.00
_cell.angle_gamma   90.00
#
_symmetry.space_group_name_H-M   'P 1'
#
loop_
_entity.id
_entity.type
_entity.pdbx_description
1 polymer ?
#
loop_
_entity_poly.entity_id
_entity_poly.type
_entity_poly.pdbx_seq_one_letter_code
_entity_poly.pdbx_strand_id
1 'polypeptide(L)'
;MNTGSGFGISDQARIVDTSDDDDGIMRRNISKYDNFTTIDWTKELAKDRSRRKEKLINKNKSILSWLAFWLESGSAWGCVMLVGLFTGILAAVVDIGDGWLTDLKFGLCTTNIWLNREHCCLNSLNSNCTNWQRWTTIFGTKNGSFLYFLIDFFIYTTSAVSMALLAGFLVLVFAPYAAGSGIAEIKCILSGFVIRKFLGISTLWVKTVGIILASSSGLALGKEGPAVHLACCIGNIVTRWFPKYKKNEAKKREVLSASAAAALSVAFGAPIGGVMFRALRLA
;
A
#
# COMPACT_ATOMS: atom_id res chain seq x y z
N MET A 1 61.15 -27.19 -19.08
CA MET A 1 59.85 -27.91 -19.12
C MET A 1 59.16 -27.71 -17.78
N ASN A 2 58.03 -27.01 -17.82
CA ASN A 2 56.84 -27.03 -16.96
C ASN A 2 56.91 -27.21 -15.42
N THR A 3 56.41 -26.14 -14.77
CA THR A 3 55.30 -26.05 -13.79
C THR A 3 55.46 -26.62 -12.37
N GLY A 4 55.29 -25.71 -11.41
CA GLY A 4 55.02 -26.00 -10.01
C GLY A 4 53.60 -26.50 -9.74
N SER A 5 53.49 -27.22 -8.62
CA SER A 5 52.29 -27.66 -7.89
C SER A 5 52.82 -28.18 -6.54
N GLY A 6 52.17 -28.10 -5.40
CA GLY A 6 50.90 -27.58 -4.95
C GLY A 6 50.89 -27.85 -3.44
N PHE A 7 50.63 -26.83 -2.63
CA PHE A 7 50.62 -26.93 -1.17
C PHE A 7 49.22 -27.41 -0.75
N GLY A 8 49.11 -28.65 -0.26
CA GLY A 8 47.87 -29.22 0.25
C GLY A 8 47.85 -29.16 1.77
N ILE A 9 46.98 -28.32 2.34
CA ILE A 9 46.59 -28.37 3.75
C ILE A 9 45.13 -28.81 3.80
N SER A 10 44.94 -30.00 4.34
CA SER A 10 43.67 -30.58 4.77
C SER A 10 43.21 -29.90 6.06
N ASP A 11 42.05 -29.25 6.05
CA ASP A 11 41.36 -28.81 7.26
C ASP A 11 39.97 -29.45 7.35
N GLN A 12 39.78 -30.17 8.45
CA GLN A 12 38.66 -31.03 8.75
C GLN A 12 37.68 -30.24 9.63
N ALA A 13 36.56 -29.80 9.05
CA ALA A 13 35.51 -29.10 9.78
C ALA A 13 34.72 -30.07 10.67
N ARG A 14 34.88 -29.91 11.98
CA ARG A 14 34.19 -30.62 13.06
C ARG A 14 32.74 -30.12 13.15
N ILE A 15 31.77 -31.01 12.89
CA ILE A 15 30.34 -30.79 13.16
C ILE A 15 30.14 -30.90 14.69
N VAL A 16 29.61 -29.84 15.31
CA VAL A 16 29.19 -29.81 16.71
C VAL A 16 27.67 -29.90 16.70
N ASP A 17 27.11 -30.98 17.24
CA ASP A 17 25.67 -31.19 17.40
C ASP A 17 25.13 -30.32 18.54
N THR A 18 24.34 -29.29 18.18
CA THR A 18 23.45 -28.53 19.09
C THR A 18 22.02 -28.64 18.54
N SER A 19 21.33 -29.74 18.84
CA SER A 19 20.27 -30.29 17.98
C SER A 19 18.84 -30.28 18.53
N ASP A 20 18.42 -29.35 19.40
CA ASP A 20 16.99 -29.33 19.81
C ASP A 20 16.37 -27.91 19.93
N ASP A 21 17.06 -26.92 20.51
CA ASP A 21 16.51 -25.55 20.60
C ASP A 21 16.76 -24.69 19.35
N ASP A 22 17.89 -24.88 18.67
CA ASP A 22 18.22 -24.18 17.43
C ASP A 22 17.36 -24.65 16.24
N ASP A 23 16.94 -25.91 16.23
CA ASP A 23 16.10 -26.48 15.18
C ASP A 23 14.69 -25.85 15.14
N GLY A 24 14.15 -25.45 16.29
CA GLY A 24 12.85 -24.79 16.40
C GLY A 24 12.87 -23.32 15.93
N ILE A 25 14.00 -22.62 16.11
CA ILE A 25 14.22 -21.25 15.61
C ILE A 25 14.58 -21.30 14.12
N MET A 26 15.43 -22.23 13.71
CA MET A 26 15.83 -22.43 12.33
C MET A 26 14.65 -22.87 11.47
N ARG A 27 13.78 -23.79 11.92
CA ARG A 27 12.53 -24.14 11.20
C ARG A 27 11.55 -22.97 11.11
N ARG A 28 11.40 -22.15 12.15
CA ARG A 28 10.55 -20.94 12.08
C ARG A 28 11.12 -19.91 11.09
N ASN A 29 12.44 -19.75 11.05
CA ASN A 29 13.10 -18.90 10.07
C ASN A 29 12.99 -19.47 8.65
N ILE A 30 13.24 -20.77 8.45
CA ILE A 30 13.07 -21.48 7.18
C ILE A 30 11.62 -21.37 6.68
N SER A 31 10.62 -21.56 7.55
CA SER A 31 9.21 -21.39 7.19
C SER A 31 8.84 -19.93 6.81
N LYS A 32 9.49 -18.94 7.43
CA LYS A 32 9.37 -17.53 7.04
C LYS A 32 10.00 -17.28 5.66
N TYR A 33 11.06 -18.02 5.30
CA TYR A 33 11.75 -17.92 4.01
C TYR A 33 11.19 -18.80 2.87
N ASP A 34 10.42 -19.84 3.18
CA ASP A 34 9.77 -20.72 2.17
C ASP A 34 8.70 -19.99 1.33
N ASN A 35 8.30 -18.78 1.75
CA ASN A 35 7.37 -17.94 1.01
C ASN A 35 8.04 -17.09 -0.09
N PHE A 36 9.36 -17.10 -0.21
CA PHE A 36 10.07 -16.33 -1.23
C PHE A 36 10.39 -17.21 -2.44
N THR A 37 9.78 -16.91 -3.57
CA THR A 37 10.20 -17.46 -4.86
C THR A 37 10.91 -16.39 -5.67
N THR A 38 12.07 -16.73 -6.21
CA THR A 38 12.83 -15.85 -7.11
C THR A 38 12.42 -16.08 -8.56
N ILE A 39 12.33 -15.01 -9.35
CA ILE A 39 11.95 -15.08 -10.76
C ILE A 39 13.17 -15.39 -11.63
N ASP A 40 13.02 -16.34 -12.54
CA ASP A 40 13.95 -16.54 -13.65
C ASP A 40 13.52 -15.73 -14.88
N TRP A 41 14.18 -14.58 -15.09
CA TRP A 41 13.92 -13.66 -16.18
C TRP A 41 14.08 -14.31 -17.56
N THR A 42 15.04 -15.22 -17.72
CA THR A 42 15.33 -15.84 -19.02
C THR A 42 14.18 -16.74 -19.47
N LYS A 43 13.66 -17.55 -18.55
CA LYS A 43 12.49 -18.41 -18.75
C LYS A 43 11.24 -17.59 -19.04
N GLU A 44 11.05 -16.47 -18.34
CA GLU A 44 9.87 -15.63 -18.51
C GLU A 44 9.88 -14.86 -19.84
N LEU A 45 11.04 -14.32 -20.25
CA LEU A 45 11.26 -13.70 -21.56
C LEU A 45 11.09 -14.70 -22.72
N ALA A 46 11.59 -15.92 -22.57
CA ALA A 46 11.40 -16.99 -23.55
C ALA A 46 9.90 -17.33 -23.72
N LYS A 47 9.17 -17.46 -22.61
CA LYS A 47 7.72 -17.73 -22.61
C LYS A 47 6.89 -16.60 -23.24
N ASP A 48 7.29 -15.33 -23.06
CA ASP A 48 6.61 -14.19 -23.69
C ASP A 48 6.87 -14.14 -25.21
N ARG A 49 8.10 -14.45 -25.66
CA ARG A 49 8.45 -14.55 -27.08
C ARG A 49 7.64 -15.62 -27.81
N SER A 50 7.48 -16.81 -27.23
CA SER A 50 6.69 -17.88 -27.85
C SER A 50 5.21 -17.50 -28.02
N ARG A 51 4.60 -16.91 -26.98
CA ARG A 51 3.19 -16.45 -27.05
C ARG A 51 2.97 -15.36 -28.10
N ARG A 52 3.93 -14.45 -28.29
CA ARG A 52 3.83 -13.42 -29.35
C ARG A 52 3.90 -14.04 -30.74
N LYS A 53 4.79 -15.02 -30.95
CA LYS A 53 4.90 -15.72 -32.23
C LYS A 53 3.60 -16.43 -32.61
N GLU A 54 2.99 -17.15 -31.67
CA GLU A 54 1.69 -17.82 -31.90
C GLU A 54 0.58 -16.82 -32.28
N LYS A 55 0.49 -15.68 -31.59
CA LYS A 55 -0.51 -14.65 -31.90
C LYS A 55 -0.29 -13.98 -33.25
N LEU A 56 0.96 -13.76 -33.66
CA LEU A 56 1.29 -13.21 -34.99
C LEU A 56 0.89 -14.17 -36.12
N ILE A 57 1.16 -15.47 -35.94
CA ILE A 57 0.77 -16.50 -36.91
C ILE A 57 -0.76 -16.59 -37.01
N ASN A 58 -1.47 -16.45 -35.89
CA ASN A 58 -2.93 -16.57 -35.85
C ASN A 58 -3.68 -15.25 -36.19
N LYS A 59 -2.96 -14.13 -36.38
CA LYS A 59 -3.54 -12.79 -36.60
C LYS A 59 -4.39 -12.72 -37.87
N ASN A 60 -3.98 -13.39 -38.94
CA ASN A 60 -4.64 -13.33 -40.24
C ASN A 60 -5.80 -14.32 -40.42
N LYS A 61 -6.13 -15.14 -39.41
CA LYS A 61 -7.16 -16.17 -39.57
C LYS A 61 -8.59 -15.68 -39.33
N SER A 62 -8.80 -14.58 -38.58
CA SER A 62 -10.14 -14.06 -38.27
C SER A 62 -10.11 -12.59 -37.86
N ILE A 63 -11.15 -11.83 -38.23
CA ILE A 63 -11.41 -10.45 -37.80
C ILE A 63 -11.48 -10.35 -36.26
N LEU A 64 -11.99 -11.39 -35.58
CA LEU A 64 -12.03 -11.43 -34.11
C LEU A 64 -10.62 -11.50 -33.49
N SER A 65 -9.71 -12.25 -34.13
CA SER A 65 -8.30 -12.33 -33.74
C SER A 65 -7.56 -11.02 -34.00
N TRP A 66 -7.94 -10.31 -35.06
CA TRP A 66 -7.43 -8.97 -35.36
C TRP A 66 -7.90 -7.95 -34.30
N LEU A 67 -9.18 -7.94 -33.92
CA LEU A 67 -9.70 -7.08 -32.85
C LEU A 67 -9.08 -7.40 -31.48
N ALA A 68 -8.93 -8.68 -31.16
CA ALA A 68 -8.26 -9.13 -29.94
C ALA A 68 -6.78 -8.71 -29.89
N PHE A 69 -6.08 -8.70 -31.03
CA PHE A 69 -4.71 -8.21 -31.13
C PHE A 69 -4.60 -6.71 -30.82
N TRP A 70 -5.56 -5.90 -31.28
CA TRP A 70 -5.61 -4.46 -30.97
C TRP A 70 -5.97 -4.20 -29.50
N LEU A 71 -6.97 -4.88 -28.96
CA LEU A 71 -7.30 -4.81 -27.52
C LEU A 71 -6.12 -5.22 -26.63
N GLU A 72 -5.36 -6.24 -27.02
CA GLU A 72 -4.17 -6.67 -26.29
C GLU A 72 -3.01 -5.66 -26.43
N SER A 73 -2.95 -4.92 -27.54
CA SER A 73 -1.97 -3.85 -27.74
C SER A 73 -2.32 -2.62 -26.90
N GLY A 74 -3.60 -2.25 -26.81
CA GLY A 74 -4.11 -1.17 -25.96
C GLY A 74 -4.21 -1.51 -24.46
N SER A 75 -4.19 -2.79 -24.10
CA SER A 75 -4.37 -3.26 -22.71
C SER A 75 -3.38 -2.66 -21.69
N ALA A 76 -2.18 -2.27 -22.13
CA ALA A 76 -1.19 -1.62 -21.26
C ALA A 76 -1.65 -0.24 -20.81
N TRP A 77 -2.12 0.59 -21.76
CA TRP A 77 -2.67 1.91 -21.50
C TRP A 77 -3.93 1.83 -20.65
N GLY A 78 -4.82 0.90 -20.96
CA GLY A 78 -6.03 0.64 -20.17
C GLY A 78 -5.70 0.22 -18.73
N CYS A 79 -4.72 -0.65 -18.54
CA CYS A 79 -4.27 -1.08 -17.21
C CYS A 79 -3.72 0.10 -16.39
N VAL A 80 -2.86 0.94 -16.97
CA VAL A 80 -2.27 2.10 -16.28
C VAL A 80 -3.33 3.15 -15.92
N MET A 81 -4.25 3.46 -16.84
CA MET A 81 -5.37 4.38 -16.57
C MET A 81 -6.24 3.87 -15.41
N LEU A 82 -6.55 2.58 -15.40
CA LEU A 82 -7.38 1.96 -14.37
C LEU A 82 -6.68 1.98 -12.99
N VAL A 83 -5.38 1.68 -12.96
CA VAL A 83 -4.56 1.78 -11.74
C VAL A 83 -4.55 3.22 -11.22
N GLY A 84 -4.35 4.21 -12.10
CA GLY A 84 -4.35 5.63 -11.73
C GLY A 84 -5.70 6.06 -11.15
N LEU A 85 -6.80 5.70 -11.80
CA LEU A 85 -8.16 5.99 -11.35
C LEU A 85 -8.43 5.40 -9.96
N PHE A 86 -8.18 4.11 -9.75
CA PHE A 86 -8.41 3.48 -8.44
C PHE A 86 -7.48 4.03 -7.36
N THR A 87 -6.22 4.34 -7.70
CA THR A 87 -5.30 4.96 -6.75
C THR A 87 -5.78 6.35 -6.33
N GLY A 88 -6.26 7.16 -7.27
CA GLY A 88 -6.84 8.48 -6.98
C GLY A 88 -8.11 8.39 -6.13
N ILE A 89 -9.00 7.44 -6.43
CA ILE A 89 -10.21 7.20 -5.62
C ILE A 89 -9.83 6.79 -4.20
N LEU A 90 -8.90 5.84 -4.02
CA LEU A 90 -8.47 5.45 -2.68
C LEU A 90 -7.78 6.59 -1.92
N ALA A 91 -6.97 7.40 -2.60
CA ALA A 91 -6.36 8.58 -1.98
C ALA A 91 -7.43 9.57 -1.48
N ALA A 92 -8.44 9.86 -2.31
CA ALA A 92 -9.57 10.71 -1.92
C ALA A 92 -10.34 10.14 -0.73
N VAL A 93 -10.59 8.82 -0.70
CA VAL A 93 -11.26 8.17 0.45
C VAL A 93 -10.43 8.31 1.73
N VAL A 94 -9.11 8.15 1.66
CA VAL A 94 -8.22 8.32 2.81
C VAL A 94 -8.22 9.76 3.30
N ASP A 95 -8.06 10.73 2.40
CA ASP A 95 -7.97 12.15 2.78
C ASP A 95 -9.32 12.66 3.34
N ILE A 96 -10.46 12.31 2.72
CA ILE A 96 -11.79 12.68 3.22
C ILE A 96 -12.06 12.01 4.57
N GLY A 97 -11.75 10.72 4.68
CA GLY A 97 -11.96 9.94 5.91
C GLY A 97 -11.13 10.48 7.08
N ASP A 98 -9.86 10.79 6.83
CA ASP A 98 -8.96 11.33 7.85
C ASP A 98 -9.39 12.72 8.32
N GLY A 99 -9.78 13.59 7.38
CA GLY A 99 -10.30 14.92 7.73
C GLY A 99 -11.56 14.84 8.59
N TRP A 100 -12.52 14.00 8.21
CA TRP A 100 -13.76 13.82 8.96
C TRP A 100 -13.53 13.24 10.37
N LEU A 101 -12.71 12.19 10.51
CA LEU A 101 -12.42 11.58 11.81
C LEU A 101 -11.58 12.48 12.72
N THR A 102 -10.67 13.28 12.15
CA THR A 102 -9.91 14.29 12.92
C THR A 102 -10.83 15.36 13.47
N ASP A 103 -11.75 15.86 12.65
CA ASP A 103 -12.73 16.87 13.06
C ASP A 103 -13.70 16.37 14.13
N LEU A 104 -14.10 15.09 14.04
CA LEU A 104 -14.96 14.43 15.01
C LEU A 104 -14.40 14.50 16.43
N LYS A 105 -13.07 14.59 16.62
CA LYS A 105 -12.45 14.74 17.94
C LYS A 105 -12.74 16.10 18.59
N PHE A 106 -12.93 17.13 17.77
CA PHE A 106 -13.14 18.50 18.24
C PHE A 106 -14.62 18.86 18.35
N GLY A 107 -15.47 18.30 17.48
CA GLY A 107 -16.89 18.61 17.49
C GLY A 107 -17.67 17.97 16.35
N LEU A 108 -18.91 18.42 16.19
CA LEU A 108 -19.85 17.96 15.18
C LEU A 108 -20.57 19.13 14.52
N CYS A 109 -20.92 18.94 13.26
CA CYS A 109 -21.83 19.84 12.55
C CYS A 109 -23.27 19.48 12.90
N THR A 110 -24.09 20.46 13.30
CA THR A 110 -25.48 20.23 13.75
C THR A 110 -26.43 19.87 12.61
N THR A 111 -26.11 20.25 11.37
CA THR A 111 -26.95 19.98 10.20
C THR A 111 -26.77 18.56 9.69
N ASN A 112 -25.52 18.12 9.51
CA ASN A 112 -25.17 16.79 9.02
C ASN A 112 -23.87 16.31 9.66
N ILE A 113 -23.90 15.13 10.28
CA ILE A 113 -22.75 14.54 10.99
C ILE A 113 -21.59 14.15 10.07
N TRP A 114 -21.84 14.00 8.76
CA TRP A 114 -20.84 13.53 7.77
C TRP A 114 -20.00 14.67 7.15
N LEU A 115 -20.31 15.93 7.45
CA LEU A 115 -19.57 17.06 6.91
C LEU A 115 -18.32 17.37 7.74
N ASN A 116 -17.19 17.53 7.05
CA ASN A 116 -15.97 18.14 7.60
C ASN A 116 -16.25 19.60 8.00
N ARG A 117 -15.52 20.12 8.99
CA ARG A 117 -15.63 21.49 9.49
C ARG A 117 -15.57 22.54 8.39
N GLU A 118 -14.66 22.40 7.42
CA GLU A 118 -14.51 23.35 6.32
C GLU A 118 -15.78 23.40 5.45
N HIS A 119 -16.36 22.24 5.16
CA HIS A 119 -17.59 22.13 4.38
C HIS A 119 -18.81 22.61 5.17
N CYS A 120 -18.85 22.38 6.48
CA CYS A 120 -19.93 22.84 7.37
C CYS A 120 -19.99 24.38 7.44
N CYS A 121 -18.86 25.07 7.31
CA CYS A 121 -18.77 26.53 7.44
C CYS A 121 -18.64 27.29 6.11
N LEU A 122 -18.70 26.59 4.96
CA LEU A 122 -18.44 27.14 3.62
C LEU A 122 -19.33 28.34 3.24
N ASN A 123 -20.59 28.36 3.71
CA ASN A 123 -21.57 29.42 3.39
C ASN A 123 -21.67 30.51 4.47
N SER A 124 -20.86 30.47 5.53
CA SER A 124 -20.90 31.48 6.58
C SER A 124 -20.13 32.74 6.16
N LEU A 125 -20.84 33.74 5.64
CA LEU A 125 -20.28 35.05 5.23
C LEU A 125 -19.69 35.86 6.40
N ASN A 126 -20.10 35.56 7.63
CA ASN A 126 -19.52 36.13 8.84
C ASN A 126 -18.59 35.09 9.48
N SER A 127 -17.45 35.54 9.99
CA SER A 127 -16.37 34.77 10.65
C SER A 127 -16.81 33.93 11.87
N ASN A 128 -18.10 33.90 12.21
CA ASN A 128 -18.68 33.11 13.28
C ASN A 128 -19.58 32.01 12.69
N CYS A 129 -18.99 30.82 12.48
CA CYS A 129 -19.75 29.63 12.10
C CYS A 129 -20.49 29.08 13.33
N THR A 130 -21.81 29.27 13.40
CA THR A 130 -22.66 28.80 14.52
C THR A 130 -23.07 27.33 14.40
N ASN A 131 -22.96 26.74 13.21
CA ASN A 131 -23.36 25.36 12.94
C ASN A 131 -22.35 24.32 13.43
N TRP A 132 -21.09 24.71 13.61
CA TRP A 132 -20.06 23.83 14.15
C TRP A 132 -20.04 23.94 15.68
N GLN A 133 -20.42 22.85 16.36
CA GLN A 133 -20.44 22.82 17.82
C GLN A 133 -19.37 21.89 18.37
N ARG A 134 -18.58 22.40 19.32
CA ARG A 134 -17.65 21.59 20.11
C ARG A 134 -18.43 20.69 21.06
N TRP A 135 -17.85 19.54 21.41
CA TRP A 135 -18.45 18.61 22.35
C TRP A 135 -18.85 19.28 23.68
N THR A 136 -18.00 20.14 24.20
CA THR A 136 -18.24 20.91 25.43
C THR A 136 -19.47 21.82 25.37
N THR A 137 -19.76 22.41 24.21
CA THR A 137 -20.96 23.23 23.99
C THR A 137 -22.22 22.37 23.94
N ILE A 138 -22.13 21.18 23.37
CA ILE A 138 -23.23 20.20 23.33
C ILE A 138 -23.56 19.70 24.75
N PHE A 139 -22.54 19.47 25.59
CA PHE A 139 -22.72 19.10 27.00
C PHE A 139 -23.16 20.26 27.92
N GLY A 140 -23.46 21.45 27.37
CA GLY A 140 -24.07 22.56 28.12
C GLY A 140 -23.14 23.24 29.14
N THR A 141 -21.83 23.09 29.02
CA THR A 141 -20.87 23.71 29.95
C THR A 141 -20.64 25.17 29.61
N LYS A 142 -20.63 26.06 30.63
CA LYS A 142 -20.39 27.49 30.46
C LYS A 142 -18.96 27.76 29.99
N ASN A 143 -18.83 28.52 28.90
CA ASN A 143 -17.54 28.94 28.34
C ASN A 143 -16.72 29.73 29.39
N GLY A 144 -15.46 29.35 29.60
CA GLY A 144 -14.50 30.07 30.45
C GLY A 144 -14.23 29.47 31.83
N SER A 145 -14.91 28.39 32.23
CA SER A 145 -14.57 27.67 33.47
C SER A 145 -13.42 26.69 33.27
N PHE A 146 -12.60 26.43 34.29
CA PHE A 146 -11.55 25.39 34.23
C PHE A 146 -12.10 24.01 33.81
N LEU A 147 -13.32 23.67 34.24
CA LEU A 147 -14.03 22.44 33.86
C LEU A 147 -14.24 22.31 32.34
N TYR A 148 -14.39 23.43 31.63
CA TYR A 148 -14.55 23.44 30.17
C TYR A 148 -13.31 22.84 29.48
N PHE A 149 -12.12 23.28 29.89
CA PHE A 149 -10.85 22.80 29.36
C PHE A 149 -10.60 21.33 29.70
N LEU A 150 -10.94 20.92 30.93
CA LEU A 150 -10.79 19.52 31.34
C LEU A 150 -11.67 18.59 30.49
N ILE A 151 -12.95 18.92 30.31
CA ILE A 151 -13.87 18.08 29.53
C ILE A 151 -13.41 17.96 28.07
N ASP A 152 -12.98 19.07 27.45
CA ASP A 152 -12.46 19.06 26.08
C ASP A 152 -11.22 18.15 25.96
N PHE A 153 -10.29 18.28 26.91
CA PHE A 153 -9.08 17.45 26.96
C PHE A 153 -9.38 15.96 27.17
N PHE A 154 -10.33 15.63 28.05
CA PHE A 154 -10.73 14.24 28.29
C PHE A 154 -11.39 13.62 27.06
N ILE A 155 -12.30 14.33 26.40
CA ILE A 155 -12.97 13.85 25.17
C ILE A 155 -11.96 13.70 24.04
N TYR A 156 -11.08 14.67 23.84
CA TYR A 156 -10.02 14.60 22.85
C TYR A 156 -9.08 13.41 23.09
N THR A 157 -8.62 13.22 24.33
CA THR A 157 -7.68 12.15 24.67
C THR A 157 -8.33 10.77 24.57
N THR A 158 -9.55 10.60 25.09
CA THR A 158 -10.26 9.31 25.04
C THR A 158 -10.62 8.90 23.61
N SER A 159 -11.11 9.84 22.80
CA SER A 159 -11.38 9.58 21.38
C SER A 159 -10.09 9.20 20.63
N ALA A 160 -9.00 9.94 20.83
CA ALA A 160 -7.69 9.64 20.23
C ALA A 160 -7.19 8.24 20.59
N VAL A 161 -7.21 7.89 21.88
CA VAL A 161 -6.76 6.58 22.37
C VAL A 161 -7.64 5.46 21.81
N SER A 162 -8.96 5.65 21.77
CA SER A 162 -9.89 4.65 21.23
C SER A 162 -9.65 4.35 19.75
N MET A 163 -9.40 5.39 18.93
CA MET A 163 -9.09 5.23 17.51
C MET A 163 -7.75 4.54 17.30
N ALA A 164 -6.72 4.90 18.07
CA ALA A 164 -5.40 4.27 18.00
C ALA A 164 -5.46 2.79 18.39
N LEU A 165 -6.18 2.45 19.47
CA LEU A 165 -6.39 1.07 19.90
C LEU A 165 -7.16 0.26 18.85
N LEU A 166 -8.21 0.84 18.25
CA LEU A 166 -8.97 0.19 17.20
C LEU A 166 -8.11 -0.06 15.96
N ALA A 167 -7.28 0.91 15.55
CA ALA A 167 -6.35 0.75 14.44
C ALA A 167 -5.35 -0.39 14.70
N GLY A 168 -4.74 -0.41 15.89
CA GLY A 168 -3.81 -1.46 16.31
C GLY A 168 -4.47 -2.83 16.33
N PHE A 169 -5.66 -2.94 16.93
CA PHE A 169 -6.44 -4.18 16.99
C PHE A 169 -6.76 -4.72 15.59
N LEU A 170 -7.19 -3.85 14.67
CA LEU A 170 -7.55 -4.23 13.31
C LEU A 170 -6.34 -4.78 12.53
N VAL A 171 -5.17 -4.14 12.66
CA VAL A 171 -3.93 -4.63 12.04
C VAL A 171 -3.47 -5.96 12.65
N LEU A 172 -3.49 -6.09 13.97
CA LEU A 172 -3.01 -7.29 14.66
C LEU A 172 -3.88 -8.53 14.39
N VAL A 173 -5.21 -8.36 14.34
CA VAL A 173 -6.15 -9.47 14.20
C VAL A 173 -6.35 -9.89 12.74
N PHE A 174 -6.53 -8.93 11.82
CA PHE A 174 -6.92 -9.27 10.45
C PHE A 174 -5.73 -9.46 9.51
N ALA A 175 -4.68 -8.64 9.63
CA ALA A 175 -3.57 -8.66 8.69
C ALA A 175 -2.27 -8.12 9.32
N PRO A 176 -1.51 -8.94 10.08
CA PRO A 176 -0.26 -8.49 10.70
C PRO A 176 0.78 -8.06 9.67
N TYR A 177 0.70 -8.57 8.43
CA TYR A 177 1.53 -8.15 7.30
C TYR A 177 1.28 -6.71 6.82
N ALA A 178 0.20 -6.06 7.26
CA ALA A 178 -0.11 -4.68 6.91
C ALA A 178 0.67 -3.66 7.76
N ALA A 179 1.29 -4.10 8.86
CA ALA A 179 2.03 -3.25 9.79
C ALA A 179 3.17 -2.49 9.11
N GLY A 180 3.39 -1.24 9.55
CA GLY A 180 4.44 -0.37 9.02
C GLY A 180 4.11 0.23 7.65
N SER A 181 5.12 0.84 7.02
CA SER A 181 4.96 1.58 5.77
C SER A 181 4.73 0.64 4.56
N GLY A 182 5.49 -0.45 4.46
CA GLY A 182 5.43 -1.40 3.35
C GLY A 182 6.40 -1.08 2.19
N ILE A 183 7.15 0.03 2.26
CA ILE A 183 8.08 0.45 1.20
C ILE A 183 9.25 -0.52 1.05
N ALA A 184 9.81 -1.01 2.16
CA ALA A 184 10.96 -1.92 2.12
C ALA A 184 10.60 -3.26 1.45
N GLU A 185 9.40 -3.75 1.74
CA GLU A 185 8.83 -4.96 1.18
C GLU A 185 8.49 -4.78 -0.31
N ILE A 186 7.94 -3.62 -0.70
CA ILE A 186 7.72 -3.28 -2.11
C ILE A 186 9.06 -3.27 -2.85
N LYS A 187 10.09 -2.63 -2.29
CA LYS A 187 11.44 -2.62 -2.88
C LYS A 187 11.95 -4.05 -3.09
N CYS A 188 11.83 -4.92 -2.08
CA CYS A 188 12.17 -6.34 -2.18
C CYS A 188 11.40 -7.05 -3.32
N ILE A 189 10.11 -6.72 -3.48
CA ILE A 189 9.27 -7.30 -4.53
C ILE A 189 9.68 -6.83 -5.92
N LEU A 190 10.07 -5.57 -6.09
CA LEU A 190 10.61 -5.09 -7.36
C LEU A 190 11.96 -5.76 -7.68
N SER A 191 12.82 -5.97 -6.68
CA SER A 191 14.17 -6.52 -6.88
C SER A 191 14.22 -7.97 -7.36
N GLY A 192 13.24 -8.82 -7.05
CA GLY A 192 13.45 -10.25 -7.30
C GLY A 192 12.49 -11.18 -6.59
N PHE A 193 12.00 -10.76 -5.44
CA PHE A 193 11.31 -11.64 -4.51
C PHE A 193 9.79 -11.54 -4.68
N VAL A 194 9.06 -12.61 -4.42
CA VAL A 194 7.60 -12.60 -4.45
C VAL A 194 7.09 -13.00 -3.07
N ILE A 195 6.48 -12.05 -2.35
CA ILE A 195 5.90 -12.27 -1.03
C ILE A 195 4.40 -12.53 -1.20
N ARG A 196 3.96 -13.74 -0.85
CA ARG A 196 2.53 -14.10 -0.91
C ARG A 196 1.77 -13.33 0.19
N LYS A 197 0.49 -13.02 -0.07
CA LYS A 197 -0.44 -12.29 0.82
C LYS A 197 -0.15 -10.81 1.11
N PHE A 198 1.08 -10.30 0.87
CA PHE A 198 1.42 -8.89 1.12
C PHE A 198 0.60 -7.91 0.25
N LEU A 199 0.48 -8.18 -1.06
CA LEU A 199 -0.36 -7.41 -2.00
C LEU A 199 -1.81 -7.94 -2.06
N GLY A 200 -2.35 -8.44 -0.95
CA GLY A 200 -3.70 -8.97 -0.86
C GLY A 200 -4.78 -7.89 -0.94
N ILE A 201 -6.02 -8.29 -1.24
CA ILE A 201 -7.19 -7.41 -1.12
C ILE A 201 -7.50 -7.15 0.35
N SER A 202 -7.39 -8.18 1.20
CA SER A 202 -7.59 -8.04 2.65
C SER A 202 -6.57 -7.10 3.29
N THR A 203 -5.30 -7.14 2.87
CA THR A 203 -4.27 -6.21 3.37
C THR A 203 -4.55 -4.78 2.93
N LEU A 204 -5.02 -4.56 1.70
CA LEU A 204 -5.45 -3.25 1.21
C LEU A 204 -6.55 -2.65 2.09
N TRP A 205 -7.64 -3.38 2.32
CA TRP A 205 -8.77 -2.88 3.13
C TRP A 205 -8.36 -2.57 4.57
N VAL A 206 -7.67 -3.50 5.23
CA VAL A 206 -7.18 -3.33 6.61
C VAL A 206 -6.25 -2.12 6.71
N LYS A 207 -5.33 -1.98 5.74
CA LYS A 207 -4.36 -0.89 5.74
C LYS A 207 -5.01 0.47 5.50
N THR A 208 -5.98 0.57 4.58
CA THR A 208 -6.73 1.80 4.34
C THR A 208 -7.45 2.27 5.61
N VAL A 209 -8.22 1.40 6.26
CA VAL A 209 -8.94 1.74 7.50
C VAL A 209 -7.97 2.05 8.64
N GLY A 210 -6.90 1.26 8.76
CA GLY A 210 -5.87 1.44 9.79
C GLY A 210 -5.14 2.77 9.67
N ILE A 211 -4.79 3.22 8.45
CA ILE A 211 -4.14 4.52 8.23
C ILE A 211 -5.08 5.66 8.61
N ILE A 212 -6.34 5.60 8.19
CA ILE A 212 -7.33 6.63 8.50
C ILE A 212 -7.46 6.78 10.03
N LEU A 213 -7.69 5.68 10.75
CA LEU A 213 -7.80 5.71 12.22
C LEU A 213 -6.50 6.15 12.91
N ALA A 214 -5.34 5.70 12.43
CA ALA A 214 -4.05 6.05 13.02
C ALA A 214 -3.68 7.52 12.78
N SER A 215 -3.94 8.06 11.59
CA SER A 215 -3.70 9.47 11.26
C SER A 215 -4.62 10.37 12.10
N SER A 216 -5.93 10.06 12.14
CA SER A 216 -6.90 10.87 12.87
C SER A 216 -6.72 10.84 14.39
N SER A 217 -6.16 9.76 14.93
CA SER A 217 -5.81 9.70 16.36
C SER A 217 -4.74 10.72 16.76
N GLY A 218 -3.98 11.28 15.80
CA GLY A 218 -2.97 12.30 16.03
C GLY A 218 -1.57 11.73 16.31
N LEU A 219 -1.33 10.47 15.96
CA LEU A 219 0.03 9.92 15.98
C LEU A 219 0.89 10.63 14.93
N ALA A 220 2.19 10.81 15.24
CA ALA A 220 3.16 11.39 14.32
C ALA A 220 3.54 10.38 13.20
N LEU A 221 2.57 10.03 12.37
CA LEU A 221 2.69 9.08 11.26
C LEU A 221 2.35 9.79 9.94
N GLY A 222 3.13 9.52 8.89
CA GLY A 222 2.83 10.02 7.56
C GLY A 222 1.99 9.02 6.75
N LYS A 223 0.90 9.49 6.14
CA LYS A 223 0.06 8.69 5.21
C LYS A 223 0.75 8.40 3.87
N GLU A 224 1.77 9.20 3.52
CA GLU A 224 2.43 9.14 2.21
C GLU A 224 3.21 7.84 1.97
N GLY A 225 3.84 7.27 3.00
CA GLY A 225 4.56 6.02 2.85
C GLY A 225 3.62 4.83 2.57
N PRO A 226 2.60 4.61 3.41
CA PRO A 226 1.58 3.61 3.19
C PRO A 226 0.76 3.79 1.90
N ALA A 227 0.58 5.02 1.41
CA ALA A 227 -0.12 5.30 0.15
C ALA A 227 0.53 4.60 -1.06
N VAL A 228 1.86 4.55 -1.11
CA VAL A 228 2.60 3.80 -2.14
C VAL A 228 2.26 2.31 -2.09
N HIS A 229 2.14 1.75 -0.89
CA HIS A 229 1.78 0.34 -0.72
C HIS A 229 0.36 0.04 -1.18
N LEU A 230 -0.60 0.90 -0.85
CA LEU A 230 -1.98 0.77 -1.31
C LEU A 230 -2.06 0.78 -2.84
N ALA A 231 -1.33 1.69 -3.50
CA ALA A 231 -1.28 1.74 -4.96
C ALA A 231 -0.66 0.48 -5.59
N CYS A 232 0.41 -0.07 -5.01
CA CYS A 232 0.96 -1.35 -5.45
C CYS A 232 -0.05 -2.49 -5.26
N CYS A 233 -0.81 -2.50 -4.16
CA CYS A 233 -1.89 -3.49 -3.97
C CYS A 233 -2.97 -3.37 -5.05
N ILE A 234 -3.41 -2.15 -5.39
CA ILE A 234 -4.32 -1.90 -6.52
C ILE A 234 -3.71 -2.40 -7.83
N GLY A 235 -2.46 -2.07 -8.11
CA GLY A 235 -1.75 -2.55 -9.30
C GLY A 235 -1.74 -4.08 -9.40
N ASN A 236 -1.54 -4.78 -8.28
CA ASN A 236 -1.64 -6.24 -8.23
C ASN A 236 -3.07 -6.77 -8.43
N ILE A 237 -4.10 -6.03 -8.03
CA ILE A 237 -5.50 -6.40 -8.27
C ILE A 237 -5.87 -6.19 -9.74
N VAL A 238 -5.55 -5.02 -10.29
CA VAL A 238 -5.85 -4.67 -11.70
C VAL A 238 -5.11 -5.62 -12.65
N THR A 239 -3.84 -5.95 -12.38
CA THR A 239 -3.09 -6.92 -13.21
C THR A 239 -3.68 -8.32 -13.21
N ARG A 240 -4.49 -8.70 -12.21
CA ARG A 240 -5.21 -9.98 -12.19
C ARG A 240 -6.43 -9.98 -13.13
N TRP A 241 -7.02 -8.82 -13.42
CA TRP A 241 -8.12 -8.70 -14.38
C TRP A 241 -7.65 -8.90 -15.82
N PHE A 242 -6.39 -8.57 -16.10
CA PHE A 242 -5.79 -8.80 -17.42
C PHE A 242 -4.99 -10.12 -17.45
N PRO A 243 -5.46 -11.15 -18.18
CA PRO A 243 -4.80 -12.46 -18.22
C PRO A 243 -3.36 -12.42 -18.77
N LYS A 244 -3.02 -11.38 -19.56
CA LYS A 244 -1.68 -11.09 -20.07
C LYS A 244 -0.66 -10.84 -18.95
N TYR A 245 -1.06 -10.12 -17.91
CA TYR A 245 -0.19 -9.72 -16.79
C TYR A 245 -0.27 -10.72 -15.63
N LYS A 246 -1.39 -11.42 -15.46
CA LYS A 246 -1.58 -12.47 -14.44
C LYS A 246 -0.55 -13.62 -14.50
N LYS A 247 -0.08 -13.98 -15.70
CA LYS A 247 0.83 -15.11 -15.93
C LYS A 247 2.29 -14.70 -16.20
N ASN A 248 2.62 -13.42 -16.03
CA ASN A 248 3.94 -12.85 -16.30
C ASN A 248 4.30 -11.88 -15.16
N GLU A 249 5.04 -12.39 -14.18
CA GLU A 249 5.46 -11.66 -12.98
C GLU A 249 6.44 -10.52 -13.31
N ALA A 250 7.29 -10.65 -14.33
CA ALA A 250 8.12 -9.55 -14.84
C ALA A 250 7.27 -8.34 -15.27
N LYS A 251 6.27 -8.54 -16.13
CA LYS A 251 5.38 -7.43 -16.58
C LYS A 251 4.52 -6.88 -15.47
N LYS A 252 4.13 -7.72 -14.52
CA LYS A 252 3.39 -7.28 -13.35
C LYS A 252 4.23 -6.32 -12.50
N ARG A 253 5.54 -6.53 -12.37
CA ARG A 253 6.45 -5.59 -11.68
C ARG A 253 6.59 -4.25 -12.38
N GLU A 254 6.58 -4.23 -13.71
CA GLU A 254 6.52 -2.96 -14.45
C GLU A 254 5.28 -2.15 -14.04
N VAL A 255 4.11 -2.81 -13.94
CA VAL A 255 2.87 -2.18 -13.48
C VAL A 255 2.95 -1.77 -12.02
N LEU A 256 3.51 -2.59 -11.12
CA LEU A 256 3.69 -2.24 -9.70
C LEU A 256 4.59 -1.00 -9.52
N SER A 257 5.67 -0.93 -10.29
CA SER A 257 6.61 0.19 -10.31
C SER A 257 5.94 1.47 -10.86
N ALA A 258 5.10 1.33 -11.90
CA ALA A 258 4.28 2.42 -12.41
C ALA A 258 3.20 2.87 -11.40
N SER A 259 2.61 1.92 -10.65
CA SER A 259 1.62 2.21 -9.60
C SER A 259 2.24 3.01 -8.46
N ALA A 260 3.45 2.65 -8.04
CA ALA A 260 4.20 3.38 -7.02
C ALA A 260 4.52 4.82 -7.47
N ALA A 261 4.93 5.00 -8.73
CA ALA A 261 5.16 6.33 -9.31
C ALA A 261 3.87 7.16 -9.30
N ALA A 262 2.75 6.58 -9.74
CA ALA A 262 1.44 7.25 -9.76
C ALA A 262 0.99 7.68 -8.35
N ALA A 263 1.19 6.83 -7.34
CA ALA A 263 0.87 7.16 -5.95
C ALA A 263 1.63 8.39 -5.44
N LEU A 264 2.94 8.44 -5.71
CA LEU A 264 3.78 9.57 -5.31
C LEU A 264 3.41 10.85 -6.06
N SER A 265 3.05 10.73 -7.34
CA SER A 265 2.53 11.86 -8.11
C SER A 265 1.24 12.43 -7.51
N VAL A 266 0.34 11.57 -7.02
CA VAL A 266 -0.91 11.97 -6.35
C VAL A 266 -0.62 12.57 -4.97
N ALA A 267 0.24 11.92 -4.19
CA ALA A 267 0.66 12.35 -2.85
C ALA A 267 1.26 13.77 -2.83
N PHE A 268 2.16 14.06 -3.77
CA PHE A 268 2.90 15.32 -3.79
C PHE A 268 2.36 16.34 -4.80
N GLY A 269 1.33 16.00 -5.57
CA GLY A 269 0.85 16.83 -6.67
C GLY A 269 1.89 17.08 -7.77
N ALA A 270 2.95 16.27 -7.84
CA ALA A 270 4.11 16.46 -8.70
C ALA A 270 4.35 15.24 -9.60
N PRO A 271 3.80 15.22 -10.84
CA PRO A 271 3.86 14.04 -11.71
C PRO A 271 5.29 13.67 -12.11
N ILE A 272 6.17 14.67 -12.26
CA ILE A 272 7.59 14.46 -12.60
C ILE A 272 8.35 13.87 -11.40
N GLY A 273 8.01 14.31 -10.18
CA GLY A 273 8.62 13.79 -8.95
C GLY A 273 8.37 12.30 -8.75
N GLY A 274 7.15 11.83 -9.03
CA GLY A 274 6.79 10.41 -8.92
C GLY A 274 7.57 9.51 -9.88
N VAL A 275 7.76 9.92 -11.14
CA VAL A 275 8.54 9.15 -12.11
C VAL A 275 10.04 9.16 -11.81
N MET A 276 10.58 10.27 -11.31
CA MET A 276 11.98 10.34 -10.87
C MET A 276 12.21 9.46 -9.64
N PHE A 277 11.30 9.43 -8.68
CA PHE A 277 11.41 8.58 -7.50
C PHE A 277 11.43 7.10 -7.85
N ARG A 278 10.59 6.68 -8.81
CA ARG A 278 10.62 5.31 -9.36
C ARG A 278 12.00 4.98 -9.93
N ALA A 279 12.58 5.89 -10.70
CA ALA A 279 13.88 5.69 -11.33
C ALA A 279 15.05 5.71 -10.33
N LEU A 280 14.97 6.52 -9.27
CA LEU A 280 16.07 6.78 -8.35
C LEU A 280 16.07 5.85 -7.12
N ARG A 281 14.91 5.45 -6.62
CA ARG A 281 14.77 4.80 -5.30
C ARG A 281 14.20 3.39 -5.34
N LEU A 282 13.61 2.99 -6.47
CA LEU A 282 12.96 1.69 -6.67
C LEU A 282 13.60 0.84 -7.79
N ALA A 283 14.52 1.40 -8.58
CA ALA A 283 15.43 0.65 -9.46
C ALA A 283 16.66 0.17 -8.67
#